data_AF-A0A7S3E6S4-F1
#
_entry.id   AF-A0A7S3E6S4-F1
#
_cell.length_a   1.000
_cell.length_b   1.000
_cell.length_c   1.000
_cell.angle_alpha   90.00
_cell.angle_beta   90.00
_cell.angle_gamma   90.00
#
_symmetry.space_group_name_H-M   'P 1'
#
loop_
_entity.id
_entity.type
_entity.pdbx_description
1 polymer ?
#
loop_
_entity_poly.entity_id
_entity_poly.type
_entity_poly.pdbx_seq_one_letter_code
_entity_poly.pdbx_strand_id
1 'polypeptide(L)'
;MMRRTLIRMVPIVPYQSDFTIRRFLGGVIFCALTKYAGPPTEAGVANSISVLKPLAQRAPSLGIKLEIENGGNRFETNLLNTVEDGCRFIDRIGEDSLVVHEDTYHMNIEEDDMANAIRRITNRLPTCMLDRALRTPWLWKSRLPFGL
;
A
#
# COMPACT_ATOMS: atom_id res chain seq x y z
N MET A 1 17.09 15.60 -12.57
CA MET A 1 16.78 15.60 -11.12
C MET A 1 16.01 14.32 -10.74
N MET A 2 16.59 13.13 -10.94
CA MET A 2 15.91 11.82 -10.80
C MET A 2 16.74 10.75 -10.05
N ARG A 3 17.89 11.12 -9.47
CA ARG A 3 18.85 10.14 -8.92
C ARG A 3 18.86 9.99 -7.40
N ARG A 4 18.01 10.73 -6.66
CA ARG A 4 18.06 10.77 -5.18
C ARG A 4 17.11 9.81 -4.46
N THR A 5 16.06 9.31 -5.11
CA THR A 5 15.04 8.45 -4.44
C THR A 5 15.48 6.99 -4.31
N LEU A 6 16.33 6.49 -5.21
CA LEU A 6 16.78 5.09 -5.22
C LEU A 6 17.73 4.70 -4.06
N ILE A 7 18.41 5.66 -3.44
CA ILE A 7 19.54 5.36 -2.52
C ILE A 7 19.09 5.20 -1.06
N ARG A 8 17.82 5.50 -0.71
CA ARG A 8 17.37 5.51 0.69
C ARG A 8 16.67 4.23 1.17
N MET A 9 16.43 3.25 0.28
CA MET A 9 15.69 2.01 0.61
C MET A 9 16.60 0.77 0.84
N VAL A 10 17.92 0.93 0.96
CA VAL A 10 18.86 -0.21 0.89
C VAL A 10 19.49 -0.70 2.21
N PRO A 11 19.37 -0.06 3.39
CA PRO A 11 19.77 -0.74 4.64
C PRO A 11 18.70 -0.70 5.73
N ILE A 12 17.74 -1.64 5.70
CA ILE A 12 16.92 -2.04 6.85
C ILE A 12 16.82 -3.58 6.85
N VAL A 13 17.93 -4.27 7.12
CA VAL A 13 17.91 -5.67 7.56
C VAL A 13 19.18 -5.86 8.41
N PRO A 14 19.09 -5.88 9.75
CA PRO A 14 19.03 -7.20 10.39
C PRO A 14 18.23 -7.27 11.70
N TYR A 15 17.97 -8.51 12.11
CA TYR A 15 17.45 -8.98 13.40
C TYR A 15 15.95 -9.33 13.42
N GLN A 16 15.65 -10.56 13.00
CA GLN A 16 14.68 -11.45 13.65
C GLN A 16 14.85 -12.84 13.01
N SER A 17 15.46 -13.74 13.78
CA SER A 17 15.75 -15.12 13.44
C SER A 17 14.52 -16.01 13.65
N ASP A 18 14.30 -16.91 12.70
CA ASP A 18 13.39 -18.05 12.70
C ASP A 18 11.88 -17.78 12.79
N PHE A 19 11.25 -17.62 11.62
CA PHE A 19 10.02 -18.27 11.18
C PHE A 19 9.98 -18.14 9.64
N THR A 20 9.32 -19.05 8.92
CA THR A 20 9.07 -19.03 7.47
C THR A 20 8.14 -17.87 7.06
N ILE A 21 8.49 -16.64 7.46
CA ILE A 21 7.75 -15.40 7.23
C ILE A 21 8.08 -14.93 5.82
N ARG A 22 7.07 -14.92 4.94
CA ARG A 22 7.12 -14.11 3.73
C ARG A 22 7.31 -12.65 4.16
N ARG A 23 8.48 -12.08 3.87
CA ARG A 23 8.81 -10.72 4.27
C ARG A 23 8.06 -9.75 3.36
N PHE A 24 7.13 -8.98 3.93
CA PHE A 24 6.51 -7.86 3.25
C PHE A 24 7.35 -6.61 3.52
N LEU A 25 7.53 -5.78 2.49
CA LEU A 25 8.09 -4.45 2.60
C LEU A 25 7.11 -3.48 1.95
N GLY A 26 6.59 -2.53 2.73
CA GLY A 26 5.76 -1.49 2.15
C GLY A 26 5.46 -0.32 3.05
N GLY A 27 4.24 0.18 2.90
CA GLY A 27 3.82 1.52 3.31
C GLY A 27 3.54 2.40 2.09
N VAL A 28 3.55 3.72 2.29
CA VAL A 28 3.41 4.71 1.21
C VAL A 28 4.74 4.84 0.43
N ILE A 29 5.02 3.83 -0.42
CA ILE A 29 6.25 3.74 -1.23
C ILE A 29 6.10 4.28 -2.66
N PHE A 30 4.89 4.69 -3.04
CA PHE A 30 4.55 5.21 -4.38
C PHE A 30 4.59 6.73 -4.49
N CYS A 31 4.61 7.45 -3.37
CA CYS A 31 4.71 8.91 -3.32
C CYS A 31 5.35 9.38 -2.01
N ALA A 32 5.40 10.70 -1.78
CA ALA A 32 5.73 11.23 -0.46
C ALA A 32 4.48 11.22 0.42
N LEU A 33 4.65 10.88 1.70
CA LEU A 33 3.58 10.99 2.69
C LEU A 33 3.42 12.47 3.10
N THR A 34 2.47 13.17 2.50
CA THR A 34 2.26 14.61 2.74
C THR A 34 0.89 15.07 2.24
N LYS A 35 0.45 16.25 2.69
CA LYS A 35 -0.70 16.94 2.12
C LYS A 35 -0.30 17.65 0.84
N TYR A 36 -0.76 17.13 -0.28
CA TYR A 36 -0.55 17.74 -1.59
C TYR A 36 -1.52 18.91 -1.83
N ALA A 37 -1.07 19.91 -2.59
CA ALA A 37 -1.86 21.09 -2.92
C ALA A 37 -2.83 20.89 -4.11
N GLY A 38 -2.70 19.77 -4.83
CA GLY A 38 -3.49 19.51 -6.03
C GLY A 38 -3.47 18.03 -6.44
N PRO A 39 -4.19 17.68 -7.53
CA PRO A 39 -4.29 16.31 -8.01
C PRO A 39 -2.94 15.79 -8.54
N PRO A 40 -2.81 14.46 -8.69
CA PRO A 40 -1.61 13.86 -9.27
C PRO A 40 -1.54 14.22 -10.76
N THR A 41 -0.32 14.48 -11.26
CA THR A 41 -0.10 14.66 -12.69
C THR A 41 0.14 13.32 -13.36
N GLU A 42 -0.23 13.17 -14.64
CA GLU A 42 0.03 11.94 -15.40
C GLU A 42 1.52 11.56 -15.38
N ALA A 43 2.41 12.56 -15.52
CA ALA A 43 3.85 12.38 -15.41
C ALA A 43 4.27 11.89 -14.01
N GLY A 44 3.64 12.39 -12.94
CA GLY A 44 3.87 11.92 -11.58
C GLY A 44 3.48 10.46 -11.39
N VAL A 45 2.33 10.06 -11.94
CA VAL A 45 1.88 8.66 -11.91
C VAL A 45 2.84 7.76 -12.68
N ALA A 46 3.22 8.16 -13.90
CA ALA A 46 4.15 7.41 -14.74
C ALA A 46 5.53 7.26 -14.06
N ASN A 47 6.03 8.31 -13.40
CA ASN A 47 7.27 8.26 -12.66
C ASN A 47 7.21 7.25 -11.51
N SER A 48 6.14 7.25 -10.73
CA SER A 48 5.94 6.30 -9.63
C SER A 48 5.98 4.84 -10.12
N ILE A 49 5.24 4.54 -11.19
CA ILE A 49 5.22 3.22 -11.83
C ILE A 49 6.62 2.82 -12.32
N SER A 50 7.34 3.74 -12.97
CA SER A 50 8.69 3.47 -13.50
C SER A 50 9.71 3.12 -12.42
N VAL A 51 9.52 3.63 -11.19
CA VAL A 51 10.38 3.35 -10.04
C VAL A 51 9.98 2.05 -9.36
N LEU A 52 8.68 1.81 -9.19
CA LEU A 52 8.19 0.62 -8.47
C LEU A 52 8.34 -0.66 -9.27
N LYS A 53 8.19 -0.62 -10.59
CA LYS A 53 8.32 -1.81 -11.45
C LYS A 53 9.65 -2.57 -11.26
N PRO A 54 10.84 -1.96 -11.39
CA PRO A 54 12.10 -2.69 -11.18
C PRO A 54 12.28 -3.16 -9.73
N LEU A 55 11.71 -2.46 -8.74
CA LEU A 55 11.73 -2.91 -7.34
C LEU A 55 10.88 -4.18 -7.16
N ALA A 56 9.68 -4.20 -7.75
CA ALA A 56 8.80 -5.37 -7.75
C ALA A 56 9.47 -6.55 -8.46
N GLN A 57 10.11 -6.34 -9.61
CA GLN A 57 10.86 -7.39 -10.31
C GLN A 57 12.01 -7.97 -9.48
N ARG A 58 12.69 -7.16 -8.66
CA ARG A 58 13.79 -7.61 -7.80
C ARG A 58 13.32 -8.31 -6.53
N ALA A 59 12.17 -7.92 -5.98
CA ALA A 59 11.67 -8.40 -4.68
C ALA A 59 11.67 -9.94 -4.52
N PRO A 60 11.23 -10.75 -5.49
CA PRO A 60 11.25 -12.23 -5.39
C PRO A 60 12.63 -12.81 -5.09
N SER A 61 13.68 -12.26 -5.71
CA SER A 61 15.05 -12.74 -5.51
C SER A 61 15.62 -12.45 -4.11
N LEU A 62 14.96 -11.59 -3.35
CA LEU A 62 15.26 -11.29 -1.94
C LEU A 62 14.32 -12.04 -0.99
N GLY A 63 13.40 -12.86 -1.52
CA GLY A 63 12.37 -13.54 -0.74
C GLY A 63 11.34 -12.58 -0.13
N ILE A 64 11.15 -11.40 -0.72
CA ILE A 64 10.21 -10.39 -0.23
C ILE A 64 9.06 -10.16 -1.22
N LYS A 65 7.91 -9.72 -0.71
CA LYS A 65 6.85 -9.07 -1.50
C LYS A 65 6.82 -7.58 -1.18
N LEU A 66 6.53 -6.77 -2.17
CA LEU A 66 6.25 -5.35 -1.97
C LEU A 66 4.77 -5.16 -1.73
N GLU A 67 4.43 -4.28 -0.82
CA GLU A 67 3.07 -3.85 -0.60
C GLU A 67 2.97 -2.33 -0.77
N ILE A 68 1.96 -1.88 -1.49
CA ILE A 68 1.58 -0.47 -1.49
C ILE A 68 0.43 -0.31 -0.50
N GLU A 69 0.65 0.54 0.49
CA GLU A 69 -0.40 0.90 1.43
C GLU A 69 -1.37 1.85 0.72
N ASN A 70 -2.50 1.29 0.28
CA ASN A 70 -3.68 2.04 -0.09
C ASN A 70 -4.22 2.67 1.18
N GLY A 71 -3.67 3.82 1.52
CA GLY A 71 -3.85 4.32 2.87
C GLY A 71 -3.19 5.67 3.11
N GLY A 72 -2.93 6.47 2.08
CA GLY A 72 -2.98 7.89 2.38
C GLY A 72 -4.45 8.30 2.29
N ASN A 73 -5.05 8.75 3.38
CA ASN A 73 -6.26 9.57 3.20
C ASN A 73 -5.87 10.80 2.35
N ARG A 74 -6.84 11.56 1.85
CA ARG A 74 -6.60 12.77 1.05
C ARG A 74 -5.70 13.83 1.71
N PHE A 75 -5.34 13.67 2.99
CA PHE A 75 -4.40 14.51 3.72
C PHE A 75 -2.95 13.97 3.72
N GLU A 76 -2.74 12.76 3.22
CA GLU A 76 -1.48 12.01 3.29
C GLU A 76 -0.96 11.57 1.91
N THR A 77 -1.86 11.46 0.91
CA THR A 77 -1.50 11.30 -0.50
C THR A 77 -2.58 11.89 -1.40
N ASN A 78 -2.19 12.20 -2.65
CA ASN A 78 -3.10 12.51 -3.74
C ASN A 78 -3.14 11.43 -4.83
N LEU A 79 -2.39 10.32 -4.69
CA LEU A 79 -2.24 9.35 -5.77
C LEU A 79 -3.19 8.15 -5.63
N LEU A 80 -3.16 7.48 -4.49
CA LEU A 80 -3.93 6.25 -4.23
C LEU A 80 -4.71 6.46 -2.92
N ASN A 81 -6.02 6.67 -3.04
CA ASN A 81 -6.88 6.91 -1.89
C ASN A 81 -7.89 5.78 -1.67
N THR A 82 -8.24 5.05 -2.73
CA THR A 82 -9.15 3.90 -2.67
C THR A 82 -8.46 2.59 -3.04
N VAL A 83 -9.09 1.50 -2.62
CA VAL A 83 -8.82 0.13 -3.02
C VAL A 83 -8.77 -0.02 -4.53
N GLU A 84 -9.73 0.60 -5.22
CA GLU A 84 -9.81 0.55 -6.67
C GLU A 84 -8.62 1.25 -7.34
N ASP A 85 -8.18 2.39 -6.81
CA ASP A 85 -7.01 3.11 -7.31
C ASP A 85 -5.75 2.23 -7.20
N GLY A 86 -5.52 1.63 -6.04
CA GLY A 86 -4.37 0.74 -5.86
C GLY A 86 -4.42 -0.49 -6.76
N CYS A 87 -5.60 -1.10 -6.92
CA CYS A 87 -5.78 -2.22 -7.85
C CYS A 87 -5.40 -1.82 -9.29
N ARG A 88 -5.93 -0.69 -9.78
CA ARG A 88 -5.60 -0.17 -11.12
C ARG A 88 -4.11 0.17 -11.23
N PHE A 89 -3.50 0.64 -10.14
CA PHE A 89 -2.09 1.01 -10.11
C PHE A 89 -1.16 -0.21 -10.18
N ILE A 90 -1.43 -1.27 -9.41
CA ILE A 90 -0.65 -2.52 -9.49
C ILE A 90 -0.87 -3.25 -10.83
N ASP A 91 -2.07 -3.19 -11.40
CA ASP A 91 -2.36 -3.75 -12.73
C ASP A 91 -1.49 -3.10 -13.81
N ARG A 92 -1.25 -1.78 -13.70
CA ARG A 92 -0.36 -1.05 -14.62
C ARG A 92 1.12 -1.42 -14.45
N ILE A 93 1.53 -1.85 -13.25
CA ILE A 93 2.90 -2.31 -13.00
C ILE A 93 3.08 -3.74 -13.56
N GLY A 94 2.11 -4.61 -13.29
CA GLY A 94 2.02 -5.96 -13.83
C GLY A 94 3.00 -6.96 -13.23
N GLU A 95 3.24 -6.91 -11.92
CA GLU A 95 4.20 -7.78 -11.22
C GLU A 95 3.54 -8.45 -9.99
N ASP A 96 3.55 -9.80 -9.93
CA ASP A 96 2.88 -10.60 -8.88
C ASP A 96 3.49 -10.46 -7.46
N SER A 97 4.68 -9.88 -7.41
CA SER A 97 5.41 -9.57 -6.18
C SER A 97 4.94 -8.27 -5.53
N LEU A 98 4.11 -7.48 -6.21
CA LEU A 98 3.50 -6.25 -5.71
C LEU A 98 2.04 -6.50 -5.34
N VAL A 99 1.67 -6.12 -4.12
CA VAL A 99 0.32 -6.33 -3.59
C VAL A 99 -0.23 -5.04 -2.99
N VAL A 100 -1.55 -5.01 -2.78
CA VAL A 100 -2.25 -3.92 -2.11
C VAL A 100 -2.36 -4.24 -0.61
N HIS A 101 -2.00 -3.27 0.24
CA HIS A 101 -2.18 -3.29 1.69
C HIS A 101 -3.25 -2.24 2.03
N GLU A 102 -4.31 -2.66 2.72
CA GLU A 102 -5.38 -1.78 3.17
C GLU A 102 -5.32 -1.53 4.67
N ASP A 103 -5.39 -0.26 5.06
CA ASP A 103 -5.58 0.16 6.44
C ASP A 103 -7.01 0.64 6.63
N THR A 104 -7.71 -0.03 7.53
CA THR A 104 -9.12 0.23 7.88
C THR A 104 -9.39 1.67 8.36
N TYR A 105 -8.41 2.39 8.90
CA TYR A 105 -8.54 3.81 9.23
C TYR A 105 -8.75 4.67 7.98
N HIS A 106 -7.96 4.42 6.93
CA HIS A 106 -8.06 5.16 5.68
C HIS A 106 -9.29 4.74 4.89
N MET A 107 -9.59 3.43 4.88
CA MET A 107 -10.83 2.92 4.29
C MET A 107 -12.07 3.59 4.90
N ASN A 108 -12.10 3.82 6.22
CA ASN A 108 -13.23 4.49 6.86
C ASN A 108 -13.45 5.95 6.40
N ILE A 109 -12.43 6.58 5.81
CA ILE A 109 -12.51 7.97 5.30
C ILE A 109 -12.81 7.98 3.81
N GLU A 110 -12.16 7.12 3.04
CA GLU A 110 -12.13 7.20 1.57
C GLU A 110 -13.03 6.15 0.88
N GLU A 111 -13.40 5.06 1.54
CA GLU A 111 -14.27 4.03 0.97
C GLU A 111 -15.74 4.27 1.33
N ASP A 112 -16.62 4.19 0.32
CA ASP A 112 -18.07 4.23 0.53
C ASP A 112 -18.60 2.97 1.25
N ASP A 113 -18.00 1.81 0.96
CA ASP A 113 -18.33 0.51 1.55
C ASP A 113 -17.06 -0.34 1.71
N MET A 114 -16.51 -0.32 2.92
CA MET A 114 -15.30 -1.06 3.28
C MET A 114 -15.43 -2.57 3.07
N ALA A 115 -16.62 -3.14 3.32
CA ALA A 115 -16.82 -4.57 3.18
C ALA A 115 -16.77 -4.98 1.70
N ASN A 116 -17.41 -4.20 0.83
CA ASN A 116 -17.35 -4.42 -0.61
C ASN A 116 -15.92 -4.22 -1.15
N ALA A 117 -15.22 -3.18 -0.69
CA ALA A 117 -13.81 -2.95 -1.02
C ALA A 117 -12.92 -4.17 -0.71
N ILE A 118 -13.02 -4.72 0.50
CA ILE A 118 -12.28 -5.93 0.91
C ILE A 118 -12.65 -7.13 0.03
N ARG A 119 -13.94 -7.31 -0.30
CA ARG A 119 -14.41 -8.40 -1.18
C ARG A 119 -13.83 -8.30 -2.59
N ARG A 120 -13.66 -7.08 -3.12
CA ARG A 120 -13.05 -6.87 -4.45
C ARG A 120 -11.58 -7.28 -4.48
N ILE A 121 -10.83 -7.05 -3.41
CA ILE A 121 -9.40 -7.43 -3.31
C ILE A 121 -9.26 -8.95 -3.09
N THR A 122 -10.04 -9.51 -2.16
CA THR A 122 -9.96 -10.94 -1.80
C THR A 122 -10.27 -11.88 -2.96
N ASN A 123 -11.09 -11.45 -3.92
CA ASN A 123 -11.33 -12.21 -5.16
C ASN A 123 -10.20 -12.12 -6.19
N ARG A 124 -9.28 -11.16 -6.09
CA ARG A 124 -8.19 -10.96 -7.06
C ARG A 124 -6.88 -11.62 -6.64
N LEU A 125 -6.50 -11.56 -5.35
CA LEU A 125 -5.29 -12.20 -4.81
C LEU A 125 -5.44 -12.51 -3.31
N PRO A 126 -4.83 -13.59 -2.77
CA PRO A 126 -4.84 -13.90 -1.32
C PRO A 126 -3.89 -13.01 -0.49
N THR A 127 -3.66 -11.76 -0.89
CA THR A 127 -2.64 -10.88 -0.30
C THR A 127 -3.17 -9.47 -0.05
N CYS A 128 -4.26 -9.38 0.71
CA CYS A 128 -4.61 -8.17 1.45
C CYS A 128 -4.08 -8.36 2.88
N MET A 129 -3.10 -7.55 3.29
CA MET A 129 -2.84 -7.34 4.71
C MET A 129 -3.89 -6.33 5.19
N LEU A 130 -4.60 -6.64 6.26
CA LEU A 130 -5.52 -5.71 6.93
C LEU A 130 -4.81 -5.20 8.17
N ASP A 131 -4.48 -3.90 8.21
CA ASP A 131 -3.93 -3.27 9.41
C ASP A 131 -4.99 -2.46 10.18
N ARG A 132 -4.69 -2.28 11.46
CA ARG A 132 -5.60 -2.08 12.59
C ARG A 132 -6.44 -0.80 12.51
N ALA A 133 -7.72 -1.00 12.75
CA ALA A 133 -8.70 0.06 12.94
C ALA A 133 -8.39 0.97 14.14
N LEU A 134 -8.12 2.24 13.82
CA LEU A 134 -7.89 3.37 14.72
C LEU A 134 -6.55 3.33 15.47
N ARG A 135 -5.87 4.48 15.51
CA ARG A 135 -4.69 4.77 16.35
C ARG A 135 -4.98 4.77 17.86
N THR A 136 -6.03 4.06 18.28
CA THR A 136 -6.41 3.84 19.68
C THR A 136 -6.18 2.38 20.06
N PRO A 137 -5.74 2.08 21.29
CA PRO A 137 -5.28 0.72 21.61
C PRO A 137 -6.37 -0.38 21.63
N TRP A 138 -7.65 -0.06 21.40
CA TRP A 138 -8.79 -0.92 21.73
C TRP A 138 -9.86 -0.98 20.62
N LEU A 139 -9.94 -2.10 19.91
CA LEU A 139 -10.90 -2.36 18.81
C LEU A 139 -12.39 -2.20 19.19
N TRP A 140 -12.75 -2.52 20.44
CA TRP A 140 -14.16 -2.55 20.90
C TRP A 140 -14.81 -1.17 21.09
N LYS A 141 -14.04 -0.07 21.02
CA LYS A 141 -14.56 1.31 21.11
C LYS A 141 -14.85 1.94 19.73
N SER A 142 -14.53 1.25 18.64
CA SER A 142 -14.74 1.75 17.29
C SER A 142 -16.20 1.54 16.85
N ARG A 143 -16.84 2.56 16.26
CA ARG A 143 -18.17 2.45 15.62
C ARG A 143 -18.08 1.83 14.22
N LEU A 144 -17.13 0.93 13.99
CA LEU A 144 -16.94 0.32 12.67
C LEU A 144 -18.05 -0.72 12.43
N PRO A 145 -18.54 -0.86 11.19
CA PRO A 145 -19.67 -1.72 10.85
C PRO A 145 -19.27 -3.20 10.78
N PHE A 146 -18.47 -3.68 11.72
CA PHE A 146 -18.20 -5.10 11.88
C PHE A 146 -19.34 -5.73 12.68
N GLY A 147 -20.50 -5.86 12.03
CA GLY A 147 -21.56 -6.75 12.51
C GLY A 147 -21.11 -8.19 12.32
N LEU A 148 -20.88 -8.90 13.42
CA LEU A 148 -20.86 -10.36 13.46
C LEU A 148 -22.29 -10.90 13.34
#